data_AF-G4ZCC4-F1
#
_entry.id   AF-G4ZCC4-F1
#
_cell.length_a   1.000
_cell.length_b   1.000
_cell.length_c   1.000
_cell.angle_alpha   90.00
_cell.angle_beta   90.00
_cell.angle_gamma   90.00
#
_symmetry.space_group_name_H-M   'P 1'
#
loop_
_entity.id
_entity.type
_entity.pdbx_description
1 polymer ?
#
loop_
_entity_poly.entity_id
_entity_poly.type
_entity_poly.pdbx_seq_one_letter_code
_entity_poly.pdbx_strand_id
1 'polypeptide(L)'
;MPGHGYRSFWADSTANGHAEVLEALLDKLVKPPSEPDSDTWEALQYALMAAGEHEHLAVLQLLVTCFLAASSTHKMEDAASTVTLVLEDAAAHGKLAVVDFLVTHAAPLLVEFVDPSEESPALAAAIMWTSRGAGLNDLGDRIYDVYPLRRHERTGLLLELAVDDSVDAVRYILDKGVDLYLVNKAFKKAAKAGAVAVVQFLWTSFEISPEYLDEVFKKTAISAGKAIQMKQVSDDATVAAFEHAVAVDFRDKFAILELLHKRECISPQVLTDVLVVAATQGNSAFVDLVRSDSRILSETLDKAFVESVFSENGNQMKGLFDSQLVSPAAICVAFVIAAARNQLQTATALANYLSVESYAPRHFKDVAFVFVADSTGATTTHRGAEPKWKRRVVAERAATSLGGRE
;
A
#
# COMPACT_ATOMS: atom_id res chain seq x y z
N MET A 1 3.10 -31.57 -45.54
CA MET A 1 3.21 -30.91 -44.21
C MET A 1 4.62 -30.38 -44.04
N PRO A 2 4.86 -29.07 -44.26
CA PRO A 2 6.14 -28.43 -44.02
C PRO A 2 6.10 -27.34 -42.92
N GLY A 3 5.02 -27.15 -42.14
CA GLY A 3 4.85 -25.98 -41.27
C GLY A 3 5.81 -25.86 -40.08
N HIS A 4 6.29 -26.96 -39.48
CA HIS A 4 7.10 -26.88 -38.25
C HIS A 4 8.58 -26.51 -38.47
N GLY A 5 9.16 -26.87 -39.62
CA GLY A 5 10.58 -26.60 -39.88
C GLY A 5 10.87 -25.15 -40.27
N TYR A 6 9.88 -24.45 -40.85
CA TYR A 6 10.01 -23.03 -41.16
C TYR A 6 9.95 -22.18 -39.89
N ARG A 7 9.01 -22.41 -38.97
CA ARG A 7 8.90 -21.59 -37.75
C ARG A 7 10.17 -21.56 -36.90
N SER A 8 10.81 -22.71 -36.67
CA SER A 8 12.04 -22.77 -35.86
C SER A 8 13.22 -22.07 -36.54
N PHE A 9 13.35 -22.23 -37.87
CA PHE A 9 14.45 -21.62 -38.62
C PHE A 9 14.33 -20.10 -38.72
N TRP A 10 13.11 -19.57 -38.86
CA TRP A 10 12.84 -18.13 -38.85
C TRP A 10 13.07 -17.52 -37.47
N ALA A 11 12.61 -18.19 -36.41
CA ALA A 11 12.89 -17.76 -35.03
C ALA A 11 14.40 -17.76 -34.74
N ASP A 12 15.14 -18.82 -35.13
CA ASP A 12 16.58 -18.91 -34.88
C ASP A 12 17.38 -17.88 -35.71
N SER A 13 17.02 -17.65 -36.97
CA SER A 13 17.73 -16.66 -37.82
C SER A 13 17.47 -15.22 -37.40
N THR A 14 16.26 -14.92 -36.92
CA THR A 14 15.91 -13.59 -36.38
C THR A 14 16.47 -13.36 -34.99
N ALA A 15 16.45 -14.35 -34.10
CA ALA A 15 17.08 -14.25 -32.78
C ALA A 15 18.60 -14.02 -32.84
N ASN A 16 19.25 -14.51 -33.90
CA ASN A 16 20.69 -14.31 -34.14
C ASN A 16 21.02 -13.09 -35.03
N GLY A 17 20.03 -12.29 -35.44
CA GLY A 17 20.24 -11.03 -36.15
C GLY A 17 20.69 -11.17 -37.61
N HIS A 18 20.45 -12.30 -38.27
CA HIS A 18 20.92 -12.57 -39.63
C HIS A 18 20.04 -11.92 -40.72
N ALA A 19 20.05 -10.59 -40.79
CA ALA A 19 19.23 -9.80 -41.72
C ALA A 19 19.40 -10.18 -43.20
N GLU A 20 20.64 -10.43 -43.65
CA GLU A 20 20.93 -10.83 -45.05
C GLU A 20 20.32 -12.19 -45.44
N VAL A 21 20.26 -13.12 -44.48
CA VAL A 21 19.63 -14.44 -44.68
C VAL A 21 18.12 -14.26 -44.79
N LEU A 22 17.56 -13.37 -43.97
CA LEU A 22 16.13 -13.05 -43.99
C LEU A 22 15.72 -12.36 -45.29
N GLU A 23 16.50 -11.38 -45.76
CA GLU A 23 16.25 -10.67 -47.02
C GLU A 23 16.22 -11.64 -48.21
N ALA A 24 17.22 -12.53 -48.30
CA ALA A 24 17.28 -13.56 -49.34
C ALA A 24 16.14 -14.59 -49.28
N LEU A 25 15.53 -14.77 -48.10
CA LEU A 25 14.36 -15.64 -47.91
C LEU A 25 13.05 -14.92 -48.21
N LEU A 26 12.93 -13.66 -47.81
CA LEU A 26 11.78 -12.80 -48.11
C LEU A 26 11.62 -12.65 -49.63
N ASP A 27 12.70 -12.41 -50.37
CA ASP A 27 12.67 -12.37 -51.84
C ASP A 27 12.16 -13.66 -52.50
N LYS A 28 12.36 -14.81 -51.83
CA LYS A 28 11.94 -16.13 -52.35
C LYS A 28 10.52 -16.50 -51.97
N LEU A 29 10.05 -16.06 -50.81
CA LEU A 29 8.78 -16.48 -50.20
C LEU A 29 7.68 -15.42 -50.37
N VAL A 30 8.05 -14.15 -50.40
CA VAL A 30 7.16 -13.01 -50.68
C VAL A 30 7.41 -12.57 -52.13
N LYS A 31 7.01 -13.41 -53.09
CA LYS A 31 7.10 -13.03 -54.51
C LYS A 31 6.04 -11.97 -54.83
N PRO A 32 6.40 -10.79 -55.36
CA PRO A 32 5.40 -9.88 -55.93
C PRO A 32 4.70 -10.60 -57.10
N PRO A 33 3.35 -10.67 -57.17
CA PRO A 33 2.34 -9.92 -56.40
C PRO A 33 1.53 -10.80 -55.42
N SER A 34 1.98 -12.00 -55.09
CA SER A 34 1.22 -12.91 -54.22
C SER A 34 1.43 -12.56 -52.76
N GLU A 35 0.32 -12.27 -52.07
CA GLU A 35 0.32 -12.11 -50.62
C GLU A 35 0.80 -13.41 -49.94
N PRO A 36 1.59 -13.34 -48.85
CA PRO A 36 2.07 -14.53 -48.15
C PRO A 36 0.92 -15.45 -47.71
N ASP A 37 1.14 -16.77 -47.76
CA ASP A 37 0.20 -17.73 -47.22
C ASP A 37 0.12 -17.64 -45.67
N SER A 38 -0.86 -18.31 -45.08
CA SER A 38 -1.12 -18.25 -43.63
C SER A 38 0.08 -18.72 -42.80
N ASP A 39 0.76 -19.78 -43.23
CA ASP A 39 1.90 -20.35 -42.49
C ASP A 39 3.11 -19.39 -42.53
N THR A 40 3.34 -18.77 -43.69
CA THR A 40 4.38 -17.76 -43.89
C THR A 40 4.08 -16.51 -43.09
N TRP A 41 2.83 -16.04 -43.09
CA TRP A 41 2.41 -14.87 -42.33
C TRP A 41 2.65 -15.05 -40.82
N GLU A 42 2.22 -16.19 -40.27
CA GLU A 42 2.45 -16.50 -38.86
C GLU A 42 3.95 -16.57 -38.53
N ALA A 43 4.78 -17.14 -39.42
CA ALA A 43 6.23 -17.16 -39.24
C ALA A 43 6.86 -15.76 -39.25
N LEU A 44 6.30 -14.80 -39.99
CA LEU A 44 6.75 -13.40 -39.97
C LEU A 44 6.39 -12.71 -38.64
N GLN A 45 5.24 -13.04 -38.03
CA GLN A 45 4.84 -12.50 -36.73
C GLN A 45 5.76 -12.99 -35.59
N TYR A 46 5.87 -14.32 -35.45
CA TYR A 46 7.16 -15.04 -35.30
C TYR A 46 8.41 -14.16 -35.17
N ALA A 47 8.99 -13.96 -36.34
CA ALA A 47 10.25 -13.28 -36.56
C ALA A 47 10.26 -11.85 -36.00
N LEU A 48 9.15 -11.12 -36.09
CA LEU A 48 9.07 -9.75 -35.59
C LEU A 48 9.20 -9.70 -34.07
N MET A 49 8.50 -10.60 -33.36
CA MET A 49 8.59 -10.70 -31.90
C MET A 49 10.01 -11.03 -31.44
N ALA A 50 10.64 -12.05 -32.03
CA ALA A 50 12.02 -12.43 -31.69
C ALA A 50 13.02 -11.30 -32.02
N ALA A 51 12.86 -10.62 -33.15
CA ALA A 51 13.72 -9.51 -33.53
C ALA A 51 13.60 -8.31 -32.57
N GLY A 52 12.37 -8.01 -32.11
CA GLY A 52 12.14 -7.00 -31.09
C GLY A 52 12.68 -7.40 -29.72
N GLU A 53 12.55 -8.67 -29.37
CA GLU A 53 13.08 -9.21 -28.12
C GLU A 53 14.61 -9.03 -28.04
N HIS A 54 15.31 -9.25 -29.16
CA HIS A 54 16.77 -9.23 -29.26
C HIS A 54 17.35 -7.94 -29.87
N GLU A 55 16.53 -6.89 -30.04
CA GLU A 55 16.94 -5.56 -30.54
C GLU A 55 17.59 -5.55 -31.93
N HIS A 56 17.20 -6.47 -32.81
CA HIS A 56 17.74 -6.59 -34.17
C HIS A 56 17.04 -5.61 -35.14
N LEU A 57 17.37 -4.32 -35.05
CA LEU A 57 16.70 -3.25 -35.81
C LEU A 57 16.69 -3.45 -37.33
N ALA A 58 17.76 -4.03 -37.90
CA ALA A 58 17.82 -4.32 -39.35
C ALA A 58 16.79 -5.39 -39.76
N VAL A 59 16.55 -6.38 -38.89
CA VAL A 59 15.53 -7.42 -39.08
C VAL A 59 14.14 -6.80 -38.93
N LEU A 60 13.94 -5.95 -37.92
CA LEU A 60 12.68 -5.22 -37.74
C LEU A 60 12.34 -4.35 -38.97
N GLN A 61 13.32 -3.68 -39.56
CA GLN A 61 13.11 -2.88 -40.77
C GLN A 61 12.58 -3.69 -41.95
N LEU A 62 13.15 -4.85 -42.20
CA LEU A 62 12.69 -5.74 -43.27
C LEU A 62 11.25 -6.20 -42.99
N LEU A 63 10.98 -6.67 -41.77
CA LEU A 63 9.69 -7.24 -41.40
C LEU A 63 8.56 -6.20 -41.36
N VAL A 64 8.80 -5.01 -40.80
CA VAL A 64 7.82 -3.91 -40.79
C VAL A 64 7.50 -3.45 -42.21
N THR A 65 8.50 -3.40 -43.09
CA THR A 65 8.27 -3.07 -44.52
C THR A 65 7.36 -4.11 -45.18
N CYS A 66 7.56 -5.40 -44.91
CA CYS A 66 6.67 -6.45 -45.39
C CYS A 66 5.25 -6.32 -44.84
N PHE A 67 5.09 -5.95 -43.57
CA PHE A 67 3.78 -5.77 -42.95
C PHE A 67 3.02 -4.57 -43.50
N LEU A 68 3.71 -3.46 -43.76
CA LEU A 68 3.13 -2.27 -44.40
C LEU A 68 2.73 -2.51 -45.86
N ALA A 69 3.35 -3.48 -46.53
CA ALA A 69 3.01 -3.85 -47.91
C ALA A 69 1.83 -4.83 -48.01
N ALA A 70 1.25 -5.27 -46.88
CA ALA A 70 0.09 -6.15 -46.88
C ALA A 70 -1.12 -5.48 -47.54
N SER A 71 -1.84 -6.21 -48.38
CA SER A 71 -3.00 -5.71 -49.13
C SER A 71 -4.35 -6.00 -48.46
N SER A 72 -4.40 -7.04 -47.64
CA SER A 72 -5.60 -7.47 -46.91
C SER A 72 -5.75 -6.70 -45.60
N THR A 73 -6.92 -6.11 -45.37
CA THR A 73 -7.27 -5.42 -44.12
C THR A 73 -7.08 -6.32 -42.90
N HIS A 74 -7.47 -7.60 -42.98
CA HIS A 74 -7.27 -8.55 -41.88
C HIS A 74 -5.78 -8.75 -41.55
N LYS A 75 -4.91 -8.80 -42.56
CA LYS A 75 -3.47 -8.92 -42.33
C LYS A 75 -2.87 -7.63 -41.79
N MET A 76 -3.38 -6.46 -42.19
CA MET A 76 -2.98 -5.20 -41.60
C MET A 76 -3.37 -5.11 -40.12
N GLU A 77 -4.57 -5.57 -39.74
CA GLU A 77 -5.01 -5.68 -38.34
C GLU A 77 -4.13 -6.65 -37.54
N ASP A 78 -3.85 -7.83 -38.10
CA ASP A 78 -2.95 -8.81 -37.48
C ASP A 78 -1.52 -8.26 -37.31
N ALA A 79 -1.02 -7.54 -38.32
CA ALA A 79 0.28 -6.89 -38.28
C ALA A 79 0.32 -5.80 -37.21
N ALA A 80 -0.70 -4.95 -37.14
CA ALA A 80 -0.82 -3.90 -36.13
C ALA A 80 -0.88 -4.49 -34.71
N SER A 81 -1.63 -5.58 -34.52
CA SER A 81 -1.68 -6.32 -33.25
C SER A 81 -0.31 -6.86 -32.86
N THR A 82 0.41 -7.46 -33.81
CA THR A 82 1.76 -7.99 -33.56
C THR A 82 2.75 -6.87 -33.23
N VAL A 83 2.76 -5.79 -34.01
CA VAL A 83 3.62 -4.62 -33.78
C VAL A 83 3.34 -4.01 -32.41
N THR A 84 2.06 -3.92 -32.01
CA THR A 84 1.67 -3.43 -30.69
C THR A 84 2.29 -4.30 -29.60
N LEU A 85 2.13 -5.62 -29.66
CA LEU A 85 2.74 -6.54 -28.68
C LEU A 85 4.26 -6.39 -28.57
N VAL A 86 4.97 -6.24 -29.70
CA VAL A 86 6.42 -6.02 -29.69
C VAL A 86 6.78 -4.67 -29.09
N LEU A 87 5.99 -3.63 -29.38
CA LEU A 87 6.15 -2.31 -28.79
C LEU A 87 5.90 -2.35 -27.28
N GLU A 88 4.90 -3.12 -26.80
CA GLU A 88 4.63 -3.31 -25.37
C GLU A 88 5.77 -4.04 -24.66
N ASP A 89 6.28 -5.12 -25.24
CA ASP A 89 7.43 -5.84 -24.70
C ASP A 89 8.68 -4.96 -24.65
N ALA A 90 8.96 -4.25 -25.75
CA ALA A 90 10.11 -3.36 -25.84
C ALA A 90 10.00 -2.21 -24.82
N ALA A 91 8.81 -1.64 -24.66
CA ALA A 91 8.54 -0.61 -23.67
C ALA A 91 8.68 -1.15 -22.24
N ALA A 92 8.09 -2.31 -21.92
CA ALA A 92 8.18 -2.91 -20.59
C ALA A 92 9.63 -3.18 -20.17
N HIS A 93 10.48 -3.58 -21.12
CA HIS A 93 11.89 -3.91 -20.88
C HIS A 93 12.86 -2.74 -21.13
N GLY A 94 12.38 -1.54 -21.47
CA GLY A 94 13.22 -0.36 -21.68
C GLY A 94 14.10 -0.42 -22.94
N LYS A 95 13.71 -1.20 -23.97
CA LYS A 95 14.40 -1.33 -25.25
C LYS A 95 14.11 -0.12 -26.15
N LEU A 96 14.62 1.04 -25.75
CA LEU A 96 14.27 2.34 -26.35
C LEU A 96 14.55 2.44 -27.85
N ALA A 97 15.58 1.74 -28.35
CA ALA A 97 15.89 1.72 -29.78
C ALA A 97 14.82 0.99 -30.61
N VAL A 98 14.25 -0.09 -30.06
CA VAL A 98 13.13 -0.82 -30.69
C VAL A 98 11.86 0.01 -30.61
N VAL A 99 11.59 0.64 -29.47
CA VAL A 99 10.44 1.56 -29.30
C VAL A 99 10.53 2.70 -30.32
N ASP A 100 11.68 3.38 -30.42
CA ASP A 100 11.88 4.46 -31.38
C ASP A 100 11.71 4.00 -32.83
N PHE A 101 12.27 2.83 -33.14
CA PHE A 101 12.14 2.21 -34.44
C PHE A 101 10.68 1.95 -34.81
N LEU A 102 9.91 1.27 -33.96
CA LEU A 102 8.52 0.90 -34.24
C LEU A 102 7.61 2.12 -34.30
N VAL A 103 7.77 3.08 -33.40
CA VAL A 103 6.99 4.33 -33.40
C VAL A 103 7.29 5.15 -34.65
N THR A 104 8.52 5.12 -35.17
CA THR A 104 8.89 5.86 -36.37
C THR A 104 8.45 5.16 -37.65
N HIS A 105 8.67 3.85 -37.75
CA HIS A 105 8.53 3.11 -39.00
C HIS A 105 7.22 2.34 -39.12
N ALA A 106 6.58 1.97 -38.00
CA ALA A 106 5.30 1.25 -37.98
C ALA A 106 4.10 2.14 -37.60
N ALA A 107 4.30 3.47 -37.48
CA ALA A 107 3.22 4.43 -37.19
C ALA A 107 1.96 4.25 -38.04
N PRO A 108 2.02 3.97 -39.37
CA PRO A 108 0.81 3.79 -40.17
C PRO A 108 -0.06 2.62 -39.69
N LEU A 109 0.54 1.52 -39.22
CA LEU A 109 -0.20 0.39 -38.66
C LEU A 109 -0.82 0.74 -37.31
N LEU A 110 -0.06 1.46 -36.48
CA LEU A 110 -0.46 1.81 -35.12
C LEU A 110 -1.61 2.82 -35.11
N VAL A 111 -1.58 3.83 -35.97
CA VAL A 111 -2.60 4.89 -35.99
C VAL A 111 -3.93 4.40 -36.58
N GLU A 112 -3.89 3.49 -37.56
CA GLU A 112 -5.09 3.07 -38.29
C GLU A 112 -5.89 1.96 -37.57
N PHE A 113 -5.21 1.05 -36.86
CA PHE A 113 -5.82 -0.20 -36.38
C PHE A 113 -5.76 -0.41 -34.86
N VAL A 114 -5.02 0.39 -34.11
CA VAL A 114 -4.98 0.26 -32.64
C VAL A 114 -6.22 0.93 -32.06
N ASP A 115 -7.01 0.17 -31.31
CA ASP A 115 -8.14 0.73 -30.57
C ASP A 115 -7.60 1.64 -29.45
N PRO A 116 -7.89 2.95 -29.48
CA PRO A 116 -7.43 3.86 -28.44
C PRO A 116 -8.05 3.55 -27.07
N SER A 117 -9.15 2.79 -27.01
CA SER A 117 -9.87 2.50 -25.77
C SER A 117 -9.17 1.49 -24.85
N GLU A 118 -8.15 0.78 -25.32
CA GLU A 118 -7.33 -0.05 -24.47
C GLU A 118 -6.32 0.83 -23.72
N GLU A 119 -6.46 0.90 -22.39
CA GLU A 119 -5.39 1.38 -21.51
C GLU A 119 -4.12 0.63 -21.93
N SER A 120 -3.10 1.34 -22.42
CA SER A 120 -1.89 0.69 -22.94
C SER A 120 -0.77 0.78 -21.90
N PRO A 121 -0.53 -0.30 -21.11
CA PRO A 121 0.62 -0.44 -20.23
C PRO A 121 1.95 -0.13 -20.92
N ALA A 122 2.03 -0.39 -22.23
CA ALA A 122 3.19 -0.05 -23.05
C ALA A 122 3.51 1.44 -23.05
N LEU A 123 2.49 2.28 -23.18
CA LEU A 123 2.66 3.73 -23.17
C LEU A 123 3.13 4.21 -21.79
N ALA A 124 2.54 3.69 -20.71
CA ALA A 124 2.97 3.99 -19.35
C ALA A 124 4.44 3.58 -19.13
N ALA A 125 4.81 2.36 -19.52
CA ALA A 125 6.17 1.86 -19.43
C ALA A 125 7.15 2.70 -20.27
N ALA A 126 6.83 3.02 -21.52
CA ALA A 126 7.70 3.79 -22.39
C ALA A 126 7.91 5.22 -21.88
N ILE A 127 6.85 5.88 -21.36
CA ILE A 127 6.96 7.20 -20.73
C ILE A 127 7.80 7.10 -19.44
N MET A 128 7.66 6.04 -18.65
CA MET A 128 8.52 5.83 -17.47
C MET A 128 10.00 5.67 -17.84
N TRP A 129 10.33 4.92 -18.88
CA TRP A 129 11.72 4.73 -19.29
C TRP A 129 12.32 5.97 -19.95
N THR A 130 11.56 6.64 -20.81
CA THR A 130 12.01 7.89 -21.46
C THR A 130 12.22 9.01 -20.44
N SER A 131 11.35 9.13 -19.44
CA SER A 131 11.49 10.14 -18.38
C SER A 131 12.69 9.92 -17.45
N ARG A 132 13.21 8.68 -17.34
CA ARG A 132 14.45 8.38 -16.60
C ARG A 132 15.73 8.75 -17.35
N GLY A 133 15.67 8.87 -18.68
CA GLY A 133 16.81 9.25 -19.52
C GLY A 133 16.78 10.74 -19.84
N ALA A 134 17.79 11.49 -19.41
CA ALA A 134 17.93 12.88 -19.80
C ALA A 134 18.02 12.99 -21.33
N GLY A 135 17.00 13.58 -21.98
CA GLY A 135 17.01 13.90 -23.41
C GLY A 135 16.07 13.08 -24.31
N LEU A 136 15.18 12.26 -23.76
CA LEU A 136 14.25 11.43 -24.55
C LEU A 136 12.84 12.03 -24.70
N ASN A 137 12.69 13.34 -24.47
CA ASN A 137 11.42 14.04 -24.69
C ASN A 137 10.91 13.85 -26.12
N ASP A 138 11.80 13.85 -27.11
CA ASP A 138 11.43 13.64 -28.51
C ASP A 138 10.85 12.24 -28.77
N LEU A 139 11.36 11.22 -28.07
CA LEU A 139 10.82 9.85 -28.17
C LEU A 139 9.48 9.76 -27.43
N GLY A 140 9.40 10.35 -26.23
CA GLY A 140 8.14 10.48 -25.50
C GLY A 140 7.06 11.16 -26.35
N ASP A 141 7.41 12.22 -27.07
CA ASP A 141 6.52 12.97 -27.96
C ASP A 141 6.05 12.10 -29.11
N ARG A 142 6.97 11.40 -29.79
CA ARG A 142 6.62 10.45 -30.87
C ARG A 142 5.68 9.35 -30.38
N ILE A 143 5.96 8.74 -29.22
CA ILE A 143 5.10 7.72 -28.64
C ILE A 143 3.73 8.32 -28.32
N TYR A 144 3.70 9.51 -27.70
CA TYR A 144 2.45 10.20 -27.36
C TYR A 144 1.62 10.56 -28.61
N ASP A 145 2.26 10.90 -29.72
CA ASP A 145 1.59 11.24 -30.98
C ASP A 145 1.03 10.01 -31.71
N VAL A 146 1.72 8.86 -31.61
CA VAL A 146 1.26 7.58 -32.20
C VAL A 146 0.09 6.97 -31.44
N TYR A 147 -0.02 7.23 -30.14
CA TYR A 147 -1.19 6.89 -29.33
C TYR A 147 -2.05 8.14 -29.10
N PRO A 148 -2.92 8.55 -30.04
CA PRO A 148 -3.84 9.66 -29.83
C PRO A 148 -4.89 9.28 -28.77
N LEU A 149 -4.50 9.42 -27.50
CA LEU A 149 -5.35 9.12 -26.36
C LEU A 149 -6.54 10.09 -26.35
N ARG A 150 -7.74 9.53 -26.23
CA ARG A 150 -8.94 10.27 -25.84
C ARG A 150 -8.76 10.80 -24.42
N ARG A 151 -9.54 11.84 -24.07
CA ARG A 151 -9.45 12.49 -22.74
C ARG A 151 -9.59 11.52 -21.56
N HIS A 152 -10.34 10.43 -21.72
CA HIS A 152 -10.56 9.44 -20.65
C HIS A 152 -9.35 8.52 -20.45
N GLU A 153 -8.65 8.11 -21.51
CA GLU A 153 -7.45 7.27 -21.40
C GLU A 153 -6.26 8.06 -20.84
N ARG A 154 -6.15 9.37 -21.16
CA ARG A 154 -5.17 10.27 -20.50
C ARG A 154 -5.35 10.34 -18.99
N THR A 155 -6.58 10.13 -18.52
CA THR A 155 -6.88 10.07 -17.09
C THR A 155 -6.32 8.79 -16.48
N GLY A 156 -6.54 7.64 -17.11
CA GLY A 156 -6.01 6.35 -16.65
C GLY A 156 -4.49 6.39 -16.53
N LEU A 157 -3.82 6.87 -17.57
CA LEU A 157 -2.37 6.94 -17.66
C LEU A 157 -1.74 7.84 -16.57
N LEU A 158 -2.26 9.05 -16.36
CA LEU A 158 -1.77 9.92 -15.27
C LEU A 158 -1.93 9.24 -13.90
N LEU A 159 -3.04 8.54 -13.69
CA LEU A 159 -3.32 7.82 -12.46
C LEU A 159 -2.40 6.62 -12.25
N GLU A 160 -1.98 5.94 -13.31
CA GLU A 160 -1.00 4.85 -13.24
C GLU A 160 0.40 5.37 -12.93
N LEU A 161 0.89 6.35 -13.68
CA LEU A 161 2.21 6.94 -13.46
C LEU A 161 2.35 7.57 -12.07
N ALA A 162 1.24 8.05 -11.51
CA ALA A 162 1.20 8.59 -10.15
C ALA A 162 1.46 7.52 -9.07
N VAL A 163 1.19 6.25 -9.35
CA VAL A 163 1.44 5.12 -8.43
C VAL A 163 2.92 4.72 -8.44
N ASP A 164 3.60 4.83 -9.59
CA ASP A 164 4.98 4.36 -9.77
C ASP A 164 6.06 5.31 -9.23
N ASP A 165 5.67 6.39 -8.55
CA ASP A 165 6.54 7.42 -7.96
C ASP A 165 7.50 8.11 -8.96
N SER A 166 7.15 8.11 -10.24
CA SER A 166 7.93 8.75 -11.30
C SER A 166 7.49 10.20 -11.53
N VAL A 167 8.18 11.15 -10.87
CA VAL A 167 7.91 12.60 -11.00
C VAL A 167 8.06 13.07 -12.44
N ASP A 168 9.09 12.62 -13.15
CA ASP A 168 9.36 13.10 -14.50
C ASP A 168 8.30 12.59 -15.50
N ALA A 169 7.80 11.36 -15.33
CA ALA A 169 6.71 10.82 -16.13
C ALA A 169 5.39 11.58 -15.89
N VAL A 170 5.07 11.84 -14.62
CA VAL A 170 3.89 12.63 -14.23
C VAL A 170 3.99 14.07 -14.74
N ARG A 171 5.16 14.72 -14.61
CA ARG A 171 5.42 16.06 -15.15
C ARG A 171 5.24 16.10 -16.66
N TYR A 172 5.86 15.16 -17.37
CA TYR A 172 5.75 15.04 -18.83
C TYR A 172 4.29 15.00 -19.29
N ILE A 173 3.46 14.18 -18.66
CA ILE A 173 2.04 14.09 -19.02
C ILE A 173 1.27 15.38 -18.70
N LEU A 174 1.56 16.04 -17.57
CA LEU A 174 0.90 17.29 -17.22
C LEU A 174 1.26 18.42 -18.19
N ASP A 175 2.52 18.47 -18.66
CA ASP A 175 2.98 19.42 -19.68
C ASP A 175 2.27 19.24 -21.03
N LYS A 176 1.71 18.06 -21.32
CA LYS A 176 0.86 17.79 -22.50
C LYS A 176 -0.59 18.28 -22.35
N GLY A 177 -0.90 19.03 -21.29
CA GLY A 177 -2.18 19.72 -21.13
C GLY A 177 -3.30 18.84 -20.55
N VAL A 178 -2.96 17.95 -19.62
CA VAL A 178 -3.96 17.18 -18.87
C VAL A 178 -4.75 18.10 -17.91
N ASP A 179 -6.03 17.79 -17.73
CA ASP A 179 -6.96 18.58 -16.91
C ASP A 179 -6.49 18.65 -15.44
N LEU A 180 -6.41 19.88 -14.90
CA LEU A 180 -6.06 20.15 -13.50
C LEU A 180 -6.98 19.44 -12.50
N TYR A 181 -8.24 19.16 -12.86
CA TYR A 181 -9.13 18.36 -12.01
C TYR A 181 -8.59 16.94 -11.75
N LEU A 182 -7.79 16.41 -12.67
CA LEU A 182 -7.17 15.09 -12.54
C LEU A 182 -5.96 15.10 -11.61
N VAL A 183 -5.33 16.24 -11.37
CA VAL A 183 -4.22 16.39 -10.42
C VAL A 183 -4.64 15.94 -9.02
N ASN A 184 -5.84 16.31 -8.56
CA ASN A 184 -6.33 15.88 -7.25
C ASN A 184 -6.56 14.36 -7.18
N LYS A 185 -7.05 13.75 -8.26
CA LYS A 185 -7.22 12.28 -8.33
C LYS A 185 -5.87 11.58 -8.35
N ALA A 186 -4.91 12.08 -9.13
CA ALA A 186 -3.54 11.57 -9.21
C ALA A 186 -2.84 11.69 -7.86
N PHE A 187 -2.94 12.85 -7.22
CA PHE A 187 -2.44 13.12 -5.88
C PHE A 187 -2.99 12.11 -4.86
N LYS A 188 -4.31 11.90 -4.84
CA LYS A 188 -4.94 10.92 -3.94
C LYS A 188 -4.50 9.49 -4.24
N LYS A 189 -4.30 9.12 -5.51
CA LYS A 189 -3.86 7.77 -5.90
C LYS A 189 -2.39 7.55 -5.56
N ALA A 190 -1.52 8.53 -5.81
CA ALA A 190 -0.12 8.55 -5.39
C ALA A 190 0.01 8.43 -3.86
N ALA A 191 -0.78 9.20 -3.11
CA ALA A 191 -0.79 9.14 -1.65
C ALA A 191 -1.26 7.78 -1.11
N LYS A 192 -2.20 7.11 -1.78
CA LYS A 192 -2.59 5.73 -1.43
C LYS A 192 -1.48 4.73 -1.71
N ALA A 193 -0.76 4.92 -2.82
CA ALA A 193 0.35 4.06 -3.23
C ALA A 193 1.63 4.29 -2.41
N GLY A 194 1.73 5.41 -1.69
CA GLY A 194 2.98 5.80 -1.03
C GLY A 194 4.03 6.37 -1.99
N ALA A 195 3.61 6.89 -3.14
CA ALA A 195 4.46 7.55 -4.14
C ALA A 195 4.81 8.99 -3.70
N VAL A 196 5.87 9.11 -2.90
CA VAL A 196 6.19 10.32 -2.14
C VAL A 196 6.67 11.45 -3.03
N ALA A 197 7.56 11.15 -3.97
CA ALA A 197 8.14 12.15 -4.84
C ALA A 197 7.04 12.77 -5.72
N VAL A 198 6.13 11.94 -6.22
CA VAL A 198 4.96 12.41 -6.98
C VAL A 198 4.01 13.24 -6.11
N VAL A 199 3.67 12.79 -4.89
CA VAL A 199 2.84 13.57 -3.96
C VAL A 199 3.46 14.94 -3.70
N GLN A 200 4.76 15.01 -3.45
CA GLN A 200 5.48 16.26 -3.22
C GLN A 200 5.44 17.19 -4.44
N PHE A 201 5.69 16.61 -5.62
CA PHE A 201 5.67 17.35 -6.88
C PHE A 201 4.27 17.93 -7.17
N LEU A 202 3.22 17.11 -7.09
CA LEU A 202 1.85 17.54 -7.35
C LEU A 202 1.38 18.59 -6.34
N TRP A 203 1.74 18.44 -5.08
CA TRP A 203 1.46 19.41 -4.03
C TRP A 203 2.09 20.78 -4.32
N THR A 204 3.41 20.78 -4.54
CA THR A 204 4.19 22.02 -4.73
C THR A 204 3.89 22.73 -6.04
N SER A 205 3.52 21.98 -7.08
CA SER A 205 3.33 22.53 -8.43
C SER A 205 1.91 23.03 -8.70
N PHE A 206 0.91 22.55 -7.95
CA PHE A 206 -0.51 22.82 -8.24
C PHE A 206 -1.28 23.44 -7.08
N GLU A 207 -0.60 23.95 -6.05
CA GLU A 207 -1.21 24.65 -4.91
C GLU A 207 -2.42 23.89 -4.34
N ILE A 208 -2.27 22.57 -4.17
CA ILE A 208 -3.33 21.75 -3.58
C ILE A 208 -3.66 22.33 -2.19
N SER A 209 -4.95 22.39 -1.83
CA SER A 209 -5.34 23.03 -0.58
C SER A 209 -4.88 22.20 0.64
N PRO A 210 -4.43 22.85 1.72
CA PRO A 210 -4.04 22.16 2.96
C PRO A 210 -5.14 21.25 3.52
N GLU A 211 -6.41 21.64 3.38
CA GLU A 211 -7.55 20.85 3.84
C GLU A 211 -7.70 19.55 3.04
N TYR A 212 -7.40 19.58 1.74
CA TYR A 212 -7.43 18.38 0.90
C TYR A 212 -6.26 17.44 1.22
N LEU A 213 -5.06 18.00 1.48
CA LEU A 213 -3.91 17.24 1.97
C LEU A 213 -4.25 16.54 3.29
N ASP A 214 -4.84 17.25 4.24
CA ASP A 214 -5.27 16.70 5.53
C ASP A 214 -6.29 15.57 5.35
N GLU A 215 -7.28 15.74 4.45
CA GLU A 215 -8.28 14.70 4.16
C GLU A 215 -7.64 13.42 3.58
N VAL A 216 -6.72 13.60 2.63
CA VAL A 216 -6.00 12.48 2.01
C VAL A 216 -5.09 11.80 3.04
N PHE A 217 -4.36 12.57 3.84
CA PHE A 217 -3.45 12.06 4.86
C PHE A 217 -4.18 11.22 5.91
N LYS A 218 -5.32 11.71 6.42
CA LYS A 218 -6.19 10.99 7.36
C LYS A 218 -6.59 9.59 6.84
N LYS A 219 -6.83 9.47 5.53
CA LYS A 219 -7.32 8.24 4.89
C LYS A 219 -6.23 7.29 4.39
N THR A 220 -5.02 7.80 4.19
CA THR A 220 -4.00 7.09 3.40
C THR A 220 -2.73 6.81 4.16
N ALA A 221 -2.79 6.75 5.51
CA ALA A 221 -1.71 6.53 6.49
C ALA A 221 -0.41 5.84 5.99
N ILE A 222 -0.48 4.91 5.05
CA ILE A 222 0.60 4.36 4.22
C ILE A 222 1.63 5.42 3.72
N SER A 223 1.20 6.57 3.20
CA SER A 223 2.13 7.62 2.72
C SER A 223 2.72 8.49 3.84
N ALA A 224 2.23 8.36 5.08
CA ALA A 224 2.59 9.24 6.16
C ALA A 224 4.08 9.17 6.51
N GLY A 225 4.72 7.99 6.47
CA GLY A 225 6.12 7.85 6.92
C GLY A 225 7.09 8.85 6.27
N LYS A 226 6.97 9.05 4.96
CA LYS A 226 7.81 10.03 4.23
C LYS A 226 7.11 11.38 4.04
N ALA A 227 5.78 11.44 3.97
CA ALA A 227 5.03 12.71 3.93
C ALA A 227 5.11 13.51 5.25
N ILE A 228 5.38 12.85 6.38
CA ILE A 228 5.70 13.48 7.68
C ILE A 228 6.88 14.46 7.54
N GLN A 229 7.83 14.23 6.63
CA GLN A 229 8.92 15.19 6.40
C GLN A 229 8.44 16.51 5.77
N MET A 230 7.23 16.54 5.20
CA MET A 230 6.70 17.72 4.51
C MET A 230 6.34 18.88 5.45
N LYS A 231 6.36 18.70 6.78
CA LYS A 231 6.09 19.75 7.81
C LYS A 231 4.80 20.60 7.62
N GLN A 232 3.92 20.22 6.70
CA GLN A 232 2.76 21.02 6.28
C GLN A 232 1.41 20.34 6.55
N VAL A 233 1.41 19.13 7.10
CA VAL A 233 0.18 18.46 7.57
C VAL A 233 -0.19 19.00 8.95
N SER A 234 -1.48 19.25 9.18
CA SER A 234 -1.94 19.74 10.48
C SER A 234 -1.76 18.70 11.59
N ASP A 235 -1.69 19.18 12.84
CA ASP A 235 -1.65 18.32 14.01
C ASP A 235 -2.88 17.42 14.11
N ASP A 236 -4.07 17.96 13.81
CA ASP A 236 -5.34 17.22 13.78
C ASP A 236 -5.34 16.10 12.74
N ALA A 237 -4.78 16.35 11.54
CA ALA A 237 -4.64 15.33 10.52
C ALA A 237 -3.60 14.26 10.90
N THR A 238 -2.55 14.66 11.61
CA THR A 238 -1.52 13.76 12.13
C THR A 238 -2.10 12.81 13.18
N VAL A 239 -2.87 13.32 14.14
CA VAL A 239 -3.56 12.54 15.17
C VAL A 239 -4.56 11.57 14.53
N ALA A 240 -5.42 12.06 13.64
CA ALA A 240 -6.43 11.22 12.99
C ALA A 240 -5.81 10.14 12.09
N ALA A 241 -4.70 10.42 11.39
CA ALA A 241 -3.97 9.40 10.64
C ALA A 241 -3.32 8.35 11.55
N PHE A 242 -2.82 8.76 12.72
CA PHE A 242 -2.27 7.85 13.73
C PHE A 242 -3.35 6.89 14.27
N GLU A 243 -4.50 7.42 14.67
CA GLU A 243 -5.65 6.62 15.11
C GLU A 243 -6.16 5.68 14.00
N HIS A 244 -6.22 6.18 12.76
CA HIS A 244 -6.66 5.37 11.63
C HIS A 244 -5.67 4.25 11.28
N ALA A 245 -4.36 4.49 11.40
CA ALA A 245 -3.34 3.48 11.18
C ALA A 245 -3.48 2.30 12.16
N VAL A 246 -3.84 2.58 13.41
CA VAL A 246 -4.08 1.62 14.49
C VAL A 246 -5.37 0.81 14.28
N ALA A 247 -6.40 1.42 13.70
CA ALA A 247 -7.71 0.78 13.57
C ALA A 247 -7.81 -0.29 12.46
N VAL A 248 -7.03 -0.17 11.37
CA VAL A 248 -7.30 -0.93 10.13
C VAL A 248 -6.43 -2.18 9.96
N ASP A 249 -5.10 -2.07 10.10
CA ASP A 249 -4.15 -3.21 10.15
C ASP A 249 -2.76 -2.67 10.51
N PHE A 250 -2.17 -3.18 11.60
CA PHE A 250 -0.87 -2.75 12.08
C PHE A 250 0.30 -3.29 11.26
N ARG A 251 0.18 -4.45 10.59
CA ARG A 251 1.32 -5.14 9.99
C ARG A 251 2.00 -4.32 8.89
N ASP A 252 1.20 -3.70 8.03
CA ASP A 252 1.72 -2.89 6.92
C ASP A 252 2.01 -1.45 7.33
N LYS A 253 1.70 -1.08 8.58
CA LYS A 253 1.74 0.31 9.06
C LYS A 253 2.68 0.54 10.23
N PHE A 254 3.44 -0.48 10.66
CA PHE A 254 4.37 -0.35 11.79
C PHE A 254 5.39 0.78 11.59
N ALA A 255 6.02 0.87 10.40
CA ALA A 255 6.98 1.93 10.10
C ALA A 255 6.36 3.34 10.18
N ILE A 256 5.09 3.48 9.80
CA ILE A 256 4.35 4.74 9.89
C ILE A 256 4.07 5.09 11.34
N LEU A 257 3.63 4.12 12.14
CA LEU A 257 3.38 4.32 13.56
C LEU A 257 4.67 4.66 14.32
N GLU A 258 5.80 4.07 13.92
CA GLU A 258 7.12 4.42 14.45
C GLU A 258 7.50 5.88 14.17
N LEU A 259 7.06 6.43 13.05
CA LEU A 259 7.32 7.82 12.69
C LEU A 259 6.32 8.79 13.32
N LEU A 260 5.03 8.41 13.36
CA LEU A 260 3.96 9.24 13.91
C LEU A 260 4.02 9.35 15.42
N HIS A 261 4.34 8.29 16.17
CA HIS A 261 4.36 8.38 17.64
C HIS A 261 5.39 9.40 18.13
N LYS A 262 6.49 9.62 17.41
CA LYS A 262 7.54 10.59 17.77
C LYS A 262 7.09 12.06 17.64
N ARG A 263 5.89 12.32 17.12
CA ARG A 263 5.34 13.68 17.00
C ARG A 263 4.84 14.20 18.34
N GLU A 264 5.15 15.47 18.60
CA GLU A 264 4.71 16.19 19.81
C GLU A 264 3.20 16.42 19.85
N CYS A 265 2.54 16.48 18.69
CA CYS A 265 1.10 16.66 18.60
C CYS A 265 0.30 15.41 19.02
N ILE A 266 0.94 14.24 19.14
CA ILE A 266 0.28 13.07 19.72
C ILE A 266 0.29 13.21 21.23
N SER A 267 -0.90 13.43 21.79
CA SER A 267 -1.07 13.57 23.22
C SER A 267 -0.82 12.24 23.97
N PRO A 268 -0.44 12.30 25.27
CA PRO A 268 -0.36 11.12 26.14
C PRO A 268 -1.62 10.26 26.14
N GLN A 269 -2.80 10.89 26.06
CA GLN A 269 -4.07 10.18 26.06
C GLN A 269 -4.24 9.37 24.78
N VAL A 270 -4.00 9.99 23.61
CA VAL A 270 -4.07 9.30 22.31
C VAL A 270 -3.09 8.13 22.26
N LEU A 271 -1.87 8.30 22.77
CA LEU A 271 -0.90 7.19 22.88
C LEU A 271 -1.41 6.06 23.77
N THR A 272 -2.02 6.38 24.90
CA THR A 272 -2.57 5.37 25.80
C THR A 272 -3.72 4.62 25.13
N ASP A 273 -4.66 5.31 24.50
CA ASP A 273 -5.80 4.70 23.82
C ASP A 273 -5.33 3.78 22.69
N VAL A 274 -4.34 4.23 21.93
CA VAL A 274 -3.71 3.45 20.85
C VAL A 274 -2.93 2.24 21.39
N LEU A 275 -2.20 2.38 22.50
CA LEU A 275 -1.48 1.28 23.15
C LEU A 275 -2.46 0.20 23.64
N VAL A 276 -3.59 0.62 24.21
CA VAL A 276 -4.69 -0.26 24.63
C VAL A 276 -5.24 -1.04 23.44
N VAL A 277 -5.49 -0.38 22.31
CA VAL A 277 -5.96 -1.04 21.08
C VAL A 277 -4.92 -2.04 20.57
N ALA A 278 -3.64 -1.65 20.52
CA ALA A 278 -2.55 -2.52 20.07
C ALA A 278 -2.41 -3.78 20.93
N ALA A 279 -2.47 -3.63 22.26
CA ALA A 279 -2.43 -4.73 23.21
C ALA A 279 -3.63 -5.68 23.01
N THR A 280 -4.82 -5.13 22.78
CA THR A 280 -6.05 -5.89 22.50
C THR A 280 -5.94 -6.72 21.22
N GLN A 281 -5.28 -6.17 20.20
CA GLN A 281 -5.03 -6.85 18.92
C GLN A 281 -3.82 -7.80 18.96
N GLY A 282 -3.10 -7.89 20.08
CA GLY A 282 -1.94 -8.75 20.24
C GLY A 282 -0.70 -8.28 19.49
N ASN A 283 -0.59 -6.99 19.17
CA ASN A 283 0.57 -6.43 18.48
C ASN A 283 1.71 -6.11 19.47
N SER A 284 2.47 -7.14 19.84
CA SER A 284 3.59 -7.01 20.77
C SER A 284 4.67 -6.03 20.30
N ALA A 285 5.00 -6.01 19.01
CA ALA A 285 6.05 -5.14 18.49
C ALA A 285 5.77 -3.65 18.73
N PHE A 286 4.52 -3.22 18.52
CA PHE A 286 4.13 -1.82 18.75
C PHE A 286 3.92 -1.52 20.22
N VAL A 287 3.40 -2.48 20.99
CA VAL A 287 3.35 -2.38 22.45
C VAL A 287 4.73 -2.14 23.03
N ASP A 288 5.74 -2.91 22.61
CA ASP A 288 7.12 -2.78 23.10
C ASP A 288 7.75 -1.43 22.72
N LEU A 289 7.49 -0.97 21.49
CA LEU A 289 7.92 0.34 21.01
C LEU A 289 7.38 1.47 21.89
N VAL A 290 6.07 1.46 22.16
CA VAL A 290 5.36 2.56 22.80
C VAL A 290 5.38 2.49 24.32
N ARG A 291 5.53 1.30 24.90
CA ARG A 291 5.61 1.10 26.37
C ARG A 291 6.77 1.86 27.02
N SER A 292 7.84 2.09 26.27
CA SER A 292 9.00 2.83 26.75
C SER A 292 8.83 4.35 26.63
N ASP A 293 7.71 4.82 26.09
CA ASP A 293 7.43 6.25 25.91
C ASP A 293 7.09 6.89 27.27
N SER A 294 7.89 7.86 27.68
CA SER A 294 7.74 8.55 28.96
C SER A 294 6.44 9.33 29.10
N ARG A 295 5.72 9.58 27.99
CA ARG A 295 4.41 10.24 28.02
C ARG A 295 3.32 9.33 28.57
N ILE A 296 3.52 8.01 28.56
CA ILE A 296 2.50 7.06 29.01
C ILE A 296 2.63 6.85 30.50
N LEU A 297 1.59 7.27 31.23
CA LEU A 297 1.51 7.10 32.67
C LEU A 297 0.89 5.74 33.00
N SER A 298 1.54 4.99 33.88
CA SER A 298 1.03 3.69 34.34
C SER A 298 -0.37 3.81 34.96
N GLU A 299 -0.68 4.94 35.61
CA GLU A 299 -2.00 5.22 36.18
C GLU A 299 -3.10 5.25 35.11
N THR A 300 -2.80 5.79 33.91
CA THR A 300 -3.77 5.84 32.81
C THR A 300 -4.06 4.45 32.25
N LEU A 301 -3.03 3.58 32.19
CA LEU A 301 -3.20 2.17 31.79
C LEU A 301 -4.01 1.37 32.82
N ASP A 302 -3.72 1.57 34.11
CA ASP A 302 -4.47 0.96 35.20
C ASP A 302 -5.95 1.37 35.16
N LYS A 303 -6.21 2.65 34.91
CA LYS A 303 -7.57 3.17 34.73
C LYS A 303 -8.26 2.55 33.51
N ALA A 304 -7.60 2.51 32.35
CA ALA A 304 -8.15 1.91 31.14
C ALA A 304 -8.47 0.41 31.32
N PHE A 305 -7.62 -0.32 32.06
CA PHE A 305 -7.88 -1.71 32.43
C PHE A 305 -9.11 -1.84 33.32
N VAL A 306 -9.23 -1.03 34.35
CA VAL A 306 -10.41 -1.03 35.24
C VAL A 306 -11.68 -0.67 34.47
N GLU A 307 -11.63 0.32 33.57
CA GLU A 307 -12.75 0.74 32.72
C GLU A 307 -13.21 -0.38 31.76
N SER A 308 -12.30 -1.22 31.27
CA SER A 308 -12.65 -2.34 30.38
C SER A 308 -13.55 -3.41 31.04
N VAL A 309 -13.56 -3.47 32.38
CA VAL A 309 -14.53 -4.28 33.16
C VAL A 309 -15.95 -3.75 33.01
N PHE A 310 -16.11 -2.43 32.91
CA PHE A 310 -17.42 -1.77 32.77
C PHE A 310 -18.00 -1.98 31.38
N SER A 311 -17.15 -2.04 30.36
CA SER A 311 -17.55 -2.25 28.97
C SER A 311 -17.62 -3.72 28.56
N GLU A 312 -17.41 -4.66 29.50
CA GLU A 312 -17.35 -6.12 29.25
C GLU A 312 -16.39 -6.52 28.13
N ASN A 313 -15.33 -5.73 27.94
CA ASN A 313 -14.39 -5.92 26.85
C ASN A 313 -13.27 -6.88 27.26
N GLY A 314 -13.60 -8.18 27.29
CA GLY A 314 -12.69 -9.26 27.73
C GLY A 314 -11.36 -9.30 26.98
N ASN A 315 -11.36 -8.96 25.69
CA ASN A 315 -10.16 -8.93 24.86
C ASN A 315 -9.20 -7.83 25.30
N GLN A 316 -9.73 -6.68 25.70
CA GLN A 316 -8.93 -5.54 26.16
C GLN A 316 -8.27 -5.84 27.51
N MET A 317 -9.02 -6.42 28.46
CA MET A 317 -8.45 -6.89 29.73
C MET A 317 -7.32 -7.90 29.48
N LYS A 318 -7.59 -8.90 28.65
CA LYS A 318 -6.61 -9.94 28.34
C LYS A 318 -5.37 -9.36 27.67
N GLY A 319 -5.53 -8.53 26.64
CA GLY A 319 -4.41 -7.94 25.91
C GLY A 319 -3.50 -7.08 26.79
N LEU A 320 -4.08 -6.25 27.66
CA LEU A 320 -3.33 -5.43 28.62
C LEU A 320 -2.59 -6.28 29.67
N PHE A 321 -3.22 -7.35 30.16
CA PHE A 321 -2.60 -8.29 31.09
C PHE A 321 -1.47 -9.11 30.45
N ASP A 322 -1.72 -9.71 29.28
CA ASP A 322 -0.74 -10.52 28.54
C ASP A 322 0.49 -9.67 28.15
N SER A 323 0.24 -8.39 27.83
CA SER A 323 1.28 -7.39 27.57
C SER A 323 1.95 -6.86 28.85
N GLN A 324 1.55 -7.30 30.04
CA GLN A 324 2.09 -6.88 31.34
C GLN A 324 1.99 -5.37 31.59
N LEU A 325 1.02 -4.67 31.01
CA LEU A 325 0.94 -3.20 31.05
C LEU A 325 0.27 -2.64 32.31
N VAL A 326 -0.27 -3.50 33.17
CA VAL A 326 -1.19 -3.12 34.27
C VAL A 326 -0.64 -3.51 35.62
N SER A 327 -0.82 -2.67 36.64
CA SER A 327 -0.33 -2.97 37.98
C SER A 327 -1.16 -4.08 38.65
N PRO A 328 -0.56 -4.85 39.59
CA PRO A 328 -1.31 -5.80 40.41
C PRO A 328 -2.46 -5.14 41.19
N ALA A 329 -2.29 -3.87 41.58
CA ALA A 329 -3.32 -3.11 42.27
C ALA A 329 -4.55 -2.87 41.38
N ALA A 330 -4.35 -2.54 40.09
CA ALA A 330 -5.44 -2.38 39.13
C ALA A 330 -6.22 -3.68 38.93
N ILE A 331 -5.54 -4.83 38.86
CA ILE A 331 -6.19 -6.14 38.76
C ILE A 331 -7.06 -6.42 40.00
N CYS A 332 -6.55 -6.11 41.21
CA CYS A 332 -7.35 -6.24 42.44
C CYS A 332 -8.60 -5.35 42.41
N VAL A 333 -8.47 -4.09 42.01
CA VAL A 333 -9.59 -3.15 41.91
C VAL A 333 -10.63 -3.65 40.89
N ALA A 334 -10.18 -4.06 39.71
CA ALA A 334 -11.02 -4.65 38.67
C ALA A 334 -11.77 -5.89 39.17
N PHE A 335 -11.09 -6.79 39.89
CA PHE A 335 -11.69 -8.01 40.44
C PHE A 335 -12.79 -7.70 41.45
N VAL A 336 -12.52 -6.79 42.38
CA VAL A 336 -13.51 -6.34 43.38
C VAL A 336 -14.73 -5.72 42.71
N ILE A 337 -14.54 -4.89 41.68
CA ILE A 337 -15.64 -4.27 40.93
C ILE A 337 -16.48 -5.32 40.20
N ALA A 338 -15.84 -6.26 39.50
CA ALA A 338 -16.52 -7.33 38.77
C ALA A 338 -17.35 -8.22 39.71
N ALA A 339 -16.78 -8.59 40.87
CA ALA A 339 -17.46 -9.38 41.88
C ALA A 339 -18.66 -8.65 42.49
N ALA A 340 -18.50 -7.37 42.86
CA ALA A 340 -19.58 -6.55 43.41
C ALA A 340 -20.75 -6.34 42.43
N ARG A 341 -20.50 -6.48 41.12
CA ARG A 341 -21.50 -6.39 40.05
C ARG A 341 -22.05 -7.73 39.59
N ASN A 342 -21.62 -8.83 40.22
CA ASN A 342 -22.01 -10.19 39.85
C ASN A 342 -21.62 -10.58 38.40
N GLN A 343 -20.55 -9.99 37.85
CA GLN A 343 -19.99 -10.36 36.55
C GLN A 343 -19.09 -11.60 36.70
N LEU A 344 -19.71 -12.76 36.94
CA LEU A 344 -19.03 -14.00 37.33
C LEU A 344 -17.90 -14.41 36.36
N GLN A 345 -18.10 -14.28 35.04
CA GLN A 345 -17.09 -14.64 34.04
C GLN A 345 -15.87 -13.72 34.11
N THR A 346 -16.09 -12.41 34.17
CA THR A 346 -15.04 -11.41 34.32
C THR A 346 -14.29 -11.56 35.64
N ALA A 347 -15.02 -11.77 36.74
CA ALA A 347 -14.42 -12.01 38.06
C ALA A 347 -13.57 -13.29 38.07
N THR A 348 -14.01 -14.35 37.37
CA THR A 348 -13.24 -15.59 37.21
C THR A 348 -11.95 -15.36 36.43
N ALA A 349 -12.02 -14.62 35.32
CA ALA A 349 -10.84 -14.28 34.53
C ALA A 349 -9.84 -13.45 35.34
N LEU A 350 -10.31 -12.45 36.08
CA LEU A 350 -9.47 -11.59 36.93
C LEU A 350 -8.87 -12.37 38.11
N ALA A 351 -9.59 -13.33 38.69
CA ALA A 351 -9.04 -14.23 39.71
C ALA A 351 -7.88 -15.08 39.15
N ASN A 352 -7.99 -15.52 37.89
CA ASN A 352 -6.90 -16.23 37.21
C ASN A 352 -5.69 -15.32 36.98
N TYR A 353 -5.91 -14.06 36.59
CA TYR A 353 -4.83 -13.06 36.45
C TYR A 353 -4.12 -12.80 37.77
N LEU A 354 -4.88 -12.61 38.86
CA LEU A 354 -4.31 -12.49 40.19
C LEU A 354 -3.51 -13.74 40.56
N SER A 355 -3.95 -14.92 40.17
CA SER A 355 -3.33 -16.20 40.54
C SER A 355 -1.93 -16.41 39.98
N VAL A 356 -1.52 -15.66 38.94
CA VAL A 356 -0.17 -15.70 38.36
C VAL A 356 0.85 -15.13 39.36
N GLU A 357 1.56 -16.02 40.09
CA GLU A 357 2.51 -15.64 41.16
C GLU A 357 3.68 -14.78 40.68
N SER A 358 4.08 -14.89 39.40
CA SER A 358 5.13 -14.05 38.81
C SER A 358 4.71 -12.60 38.62
N TYR A 359 3.41 -12.30 38.72
CA TYR A 359 2.86 -10.97 38.42
C TYR A 359 2.22 -10.29 39.64
N ALA A 360 1.39 -11.02 40.40
CA ALA A 360 0.69 -10.47 41.56
C ALA A 360 1.16 -11.11 42.88
N PRO A 361 1.82 -10.34 43.77
CA PRO A 361 2.22 -10.82 45.08
C PRO A 361 1.05 -11.34 45.93
N ARG A 362 1.32 -12.32 46.82
CA ARG A 362 0.28 -12.96 47.65
C ARG A 362 -0.60 -11.99 48.45
N HIS A 363 -0.02 -10.92 48.98
CA HIS A 363 -0.79 -9.94 49.76
C HIS A 363 -1.91 -9.25 48.96
N PHE A 364 -1.75 -9.06 47.65
CA PHE A 364 -2.80 -8.50 46.78
C PHE A 364 -3.96 -9.48 46.59
N LYS A 365 -3.65 -10.78 46.46
CA LYS A 365 -4.65 -11.86 46.39
C LYS A 365 -5.48 -11.88 47.68
N ASP A 366 -4.81 -11.96 48.82
CA ASP A 366 -5.45 -12.12 50.13
C ASP A 366 -6.43 -10.96 50.40
N VAL A 367 -6.00 -9.72 50.13
CA VAL A 367 -6.85 -8.53 50.30
C VAL A 367 -8.07 -8.58 49.39
N ALA A 368 -7.89 -8.95 48.12
CA ALA A 368 -8.98 -8.98 47.15
C ALA A 368 -10.02 -10.07 47.47
N PHE A 369 -9.59 -11.29 47.81
CA PHE A 369 -10.49 -12.40 48.13
C PHE A 369 -11.24 -12.19 49.46
N VAL A 370 -10.56 -11.67 50.50
CA VAL A 370 -11.21 -11.34 51.78
C VAL A 370 -12.30 -10.29 51.58
N PHE A 371 -12.01 -9.22 50.83
CA PHE A 371 -12.99 -8.17 50.56
C PHE A 371 -14.22 -8.70 49.82
N VAL A 372 -14.04 -9.56 48.81
CA VAL A 372 -15.16 -10.15 48.07
C VAL A 372 -15.98 -11.09 48.97
N ALA A 373 -15.34 -11.90 49.82
CA ALA A 373 -16.04 -12.78 50.76
C ALA A 373 -16.90 -12.00 51.77
N ASP A 374 -16.36 -10.89 52.30
CA ASP A 374 -17.07 -10.01 53.24
C ASP A 374 -18.25 -9.29 52.56
N SER A 375 -18.08 -8.84 51.32
CA SER A 375 -19.10 -8.07 50.58
C SER A 375 -20.23 -8.91 49.97
N THR A 376 -19.98 -10.19 49.70
CA THR A 376 -20.98 -11.13 49.14
C THR A 376 -21.76 -11.89 50.23
N GLY A 377 -21.43 -11.68 51.51
CA GLY A 377 -22.11 -12.34 52.63
C GLY A 377 -21.81 -13.83 52.72
N ALA A 378 -20.70 -14.29 52.13
CA ALA A 378 -20.26 -15.69 52.13
C ALA A 378 -19.79 -16.19 53.52
N THR A 379 -20.01 -15.43 54.59
CA THR A 379 -20.03 -15.94 55.96
C THR A 379 -21.40 -16.56 56.24
N THR A 380 -21.55 -17.85 55.93
CA THR A 380 -22.43 -18.69 56.73
C THR A 380 -21.92 -18.66 58.18
N THR A 381 -22.85 -18.38 59.11
CA THR A 381 -22.74 -18.56 60.57
C THR A 381 -21.75 -17.68 61.36
N HIS A 382 -22.20 -16.49 61.76
CA HIS A 382 -22.45 -16.17 63.18
C HIS A 382 -23.17 -14.83 63.32
N ARG A 383 -24.35 -14.87 63.94
CA ARG A 383 -25.16 -13.71 64.28
C ARG A 383 -24.42 -12.89 65.34
N GLY A 384 -23.98 -11.67 65.00
CA GLY A 384 -23.66 -10.62 65.98
C GLY A 384 -22.26 -10.00 65.94
N ALA A 385 -21.85 -9.41 64.82
CA ALA A 385 -20.91 -8.28 64.84
C ALA A 385 -21.04 -7.50 63.52
N GLU A 386 -21.43 -6.23 63.59
CA GLU A 386 -21.37 -5.33 62.43
C GLU A 386 -19.91 -5.16 61.97
N PRO A 387 -19.58 -5.40 60.69
CA PRO A 387 -18.26 -5.06 60.17
C PRO A 387 -18.19 -3.54 59.96
N LYS A 388 -17.71 -2.84 60.98
CA LYS A 388 -17.39 -1.40 60.93
C LYS A 388 -16.06 -1.14 60.21
N TRP A 389 -15.89 -1.60 58.98
CA TRP A 389 -14.85 -1.08 58.09
C TRP A 389 -15.50 -0.27 56.97
N LYS A 390 -15.49 1.05 57.17
CA LYS A 390 -16.04 2.01 56.19
C LYS A 390 -15.27 1.88 54.89
N ARG A 391 -16.02 1.83 53.77
CA ARG A 391 -15.56 1.94 52.36
C ARG A 391 -14.48 3.01 52.11
N ARG A 392 -14.33 3.98 53.02
CA ARG A 392 -13.26 4.98 53.02
C ARG A 392 -11.86 4.40 53.12
N VAL A 393 -11.59 3.35 53.90
CA VAL A 393 -10.20 2.95 54.20
C VAL A 393 -9.52 2.25 53.02
N VAL A 394 -10.27 1.50 52.20
CA VAL A 394 -9.73 0.87 50.97
C VAL A 394 -9.63 1.89 49.84
N ALA A 395 -10.61 2.78 49.70
CA ALA A 395 -10.51 3.91 48.76
C ALA A 395 -9.38 4.87 49.12
N GLU A 396 -9.17 5.16 50.41
CA GLU A 396 -8.06 5.99 50.90
C GLU A 396 -6.73 5.27 50.73
N ARG A 397 -6.58 3.97 51.05
CA ARG A 397 -5.30 3.27 50.87
C ARG A 397 -4.94 3.00 49.41
N ALA A 398 -5.92 2.74 48.54
CA ALA A 398 -5.70 2.67 47.09
C ALA A 398 -5.36 4.04 46.50
N ALA A 399 -6.02 5.12 46.95
CA ALA A 399 -5.67 6.48 46.57
C ALA A 399 -4.30 6.92 47.12
N THR A 400 -3.89 6.42 48.29
CA THR A 400 -2.56 6.74 48.87
C THR A 400 -1.44 5.98 48.14
N SER A 401 -1.70 4.81 47.53
CA SER A 401 -0.71 4.12 46.69
C SER A 401 -0.66 4.64 45.25
N LEU A 402 -1.73 5.30 44.78
CA LEU A 402 -1.77 5.97 43.47
C LEU A 402 -1.25 7.42 43.53
N GLY A 403 -1.33 8.09 44.69
CA GLY A 403 -0.88 9.47 44.91
C GLY A 403 0.49 9.65 45.58
N GLY A 404 1.37 8.64 45.56
CA GLY A 404 2.60 8.63 46.35
C GLY A 404 3.89 8.78 45.56
N ARG A 405 4.24 10.02 45.16
CA ARG A 405 5.62 10.56 45.10
C ARG A 405 5.60 12.08 44.88
N GLU A 406 6.09 12.81 45.89
CA GLU A 406 6.87 14.03 45.64
C GLU A 406 8.12 13.69 44.83
#